data_AF-L7VSU9-F1
#
_entry.id   AF-L7VSU9-F1
#
_cell.length_a   1.000
_cell.length_b   1.000
_cell.length_c   1.000
_cell.angle_alpha   90.00
_cell.angle_beta   90.00
_cell.angle_gamma   90.00
#
_symmetry.space_group_name_H-M   'P 1'
#
loop_
_entity.id
_entity.type
_entity.pdbx_description
1 polymer ?
#
loop_
_entity_poly.entity_id
_entity_poly.type
_entity_poly.pdbx_seq_one_letter_code
_entity_poly.pdbx_strand_id
1 'polypeptide(L)'
;MTQGFRFEPTDDGFEVFARGKSIGTIIPAKETSGRHCFYLGHDDRKEPRTYRGKQKAAEALQIISQLAAECRKRKWSTEKLLVMAWDERPRASDAP
;
A
#
# COMPACT_ATOMS: atom_id res chain seq x y z
N MET A 1 -13.04 -10.26 -9.96
CA MET A 1 -12.52 -11.36 -9.11
C MET A 1 -11.48 -10.77 -8.17
N THR A 2 -11.84 -10.53 -6.91
CA THR A 2 -10.90 -10.13 -5.86
C THR A 2 -9.90 -11.26 -5.69
N GLN A 3 -8.67 -11.05 -6.15
CA GLN A 3 -7.59 -11.97 -5.80
C GLN A 3 -7.41 -11.88 -4.28
N GLY A 4 -7.62 -13.00 -3.59
CA GLY A 4 -7.55 -13.03 -2.14
C GLY A 4 -6.14 -12.69 -1.67
N PHE A 5 -6.04 -11.77 -0.70
CA PHE A 5 -4.83 -11.58 0.08
C PHE A 5 -4.76 -12.65 1.16
N ARG A 6 -3.55 -13.11 1.46
CA ARG A 6 -3.27 -13.97 2.60
C ARG A 6 -2.44 -13.18 3.60
N PHE A 7 -2.80 -13.28 4.87
CA PHE A 7 -2.18 -12.54 5.97
C PHE A 7 -1.53 -13.52 6.93
N GLU A 8 -0.21 -13.45 7.08
CA GLU A 8 0.52 -14.22 8.10
C GLU A 8 0.88 -13.29 9.25
N PRO A 9 0.61 -13.64 10.51
CA PRO A 9 1.00 -12.83 11.66
C PRO A 9 2.53 -12.76 11.79
N THR A 10 3.03 -11.60 12.20
CA THR A 10 4.43 -11.34 12.60
C THR A 10 4.46 -10.75 14.01
N ASP A 11 5.64 -10.53 14.58
CA ASP A 11 5.80 -9.95 15.93
C ASP A 11 5.07 -8.61 16.06
N ASP A 12 5.17 -7.77 15.02
CA ASP A 12 4.63 -6.41 15.03
C ASP A 12 3.35 -6.25 14.20
N GLY A 13 2.89 -7.27 13.46
CA GLY A 13 1.74 -7.10 12.57
C GLY A 13 1.40 -8.29 11.69
N PHE A 14 1.27 -8.04 10.38
CA PHE A 14 0.95 -9.08 9.40
C PHE A 14 1.81 -8.91 8.15
N GLU A 15 2.47 -9.99 7.73
CA GLU A 15 3.03 -10.14 6.40
C GLU A 15 1.90 -10.41 5.40
N VAL A 16 1.86 -9.66 4.30
CA VAL A 16 0.80 -9.73 3.31
C VAL A 16 1.30 -10.42 2.05
N PHE A 17 0.55 -11.42 1.59
CA PHE A 17 0.84 -12.16 0.38
C PHE A 17 -0.24 -11.95 -0.67
N ALA A 18 0.20 -11.69 -1.91
CA ALA A 18 -0.64 -11.67 -3.10
C ALA A 18 -0.10 -12.67 -4.13
N ARG A 19 -0.96 -13.58 -4.62
CA ARG A 19 -0.58 -14.66 -5.56
C ARG A 19 0.66 -15.47 -5.11
N GLY A 20 0.74 -15.77 -3.80
CA GLY A 20 1.84 -16.54 -3.22
C GLY A 20 3.16 -15.78 -3.03
N LYS A 21 3.23 -14.48 -3.35
CA LYS A 21 4.40 -13.64 -3.11
C LYS A 21 4.14 -12.66 -1.97
N SER A 22 5.12 -12.50 -1.09
CA SER A 22 5.13 -11.41 -0.11
C SER A 22 5.14 -10.06 -0.85
N ILE A 23 4.26 -9.16 -0.43
CA ILE A 23 4.15 -7.79 -0.95
C ILE A 23 4.43 -6.73 0.14
N GLY A 24 4.83 -7.16 1.34
CA GLY A 24 5.21 -6.32 2.47
C GLY A 24 4.36 -6.54 3.70
N THR A 25 4.60 -5.72 4.72
CA THR A 25 3.96 -5.81 6.04
C THR A 25 2.93 -4.72 6.27
N ILE A 26 1.91 -5.04 7.06
CA ILE A 26 0.97 -4.06 7.64
C ILE A 26 1.03 -4.16 9.16
N ILE A 27 1.03 -3.01 9.83
CA ILE A 27 1.17 -2.92 11.28
C ILE A 27 -0.10 -2.30 11.87
N PRO A 28 -0.70 -2.89 12.93
CA PRO A 28 -1.88 -2.34 13.57
C PRO A 28 -1.62 -0.95 14.16
N ALA A 29 -2.55 -0.02 13.88
CA ALA A 29 -2.60 1.29 14.49
C ALA A 29 -3.79 1.35 15.47
N LYS A 30 -3.57 1.91 16.66
CA LYS A 30 -4.65 2.24 17.59
C LYS A 30 -5.21 3.61 17.24
N GLU A 31 -6.35 3.66 16.56
CA GLU A 31 -7.14 4.90 16.50
C GLU A 31 -7.93 5.08 17.81
N THR A 32 -8.05 6.32 18.26
CA THR A 32 -8.92 6.74 19.38
C THR A 32 -10.39 6.38 19.17
N SER A 33 -10.81 6.17 17.90
CA SER A 33 -12.16 5.77 17.52
C SER A 33 -12.49 4.29 17.78
N GLY A 34 -11.51 3.47 18.16
CA GLY A 34 -11.66 2.00 18.31
C GLY A 34 -11.70 1.23 16.98
N ARG A 35 -11.56 1.91 15.84
CA ARG A 35 -11.53 1.27 14.52
C ARG A 35 -10.19 0.59 14.28
N HIS A 36 -10.24 -0.60 13.69
CA HIS A 36 -9.04 -1.32 13.27
C HIS A 36 -8.39 -0.64 12.07
N CYS A 37 -7.31 0.07 12.33
CA CYS A 37 -6.50 0.72 11.32
C CYS A 37 -5.13 0.07 11.23
N PHE A 38 -4.50 0.23 10.07
CA PHE A 38 -3.19 -0.33 9.78
C PHE A 38 -2.35 0.71 9.04
N TYR A 39 -1.06 0.79 9.33
CA TYR A 39 -0.11 1.47 8.46
C TYR A 39 0.73 0.44 7.70
N LEU A 40 1.43 0.89 6.67
CA LEU A 40 2.33 0.05 5.89
C LEU A 40 3.67 -0.03 6.60
N GLY A 41 4.28 -1.20 6.70
CA GLY A 41 5.52 -1.36 7.48
C GLY A 41 6.74 -0.64 6.91
N HIS A 42 6.70 -0.18 5.66
CA HIS A 42 7.74 0.67 5.07
C HIS A 42 7.41 2.17 5.12
N ASP A 43 6.29 2.56 5.76
CA ASP A 43 5.91 3.96 5.94
C ASP A 43 6.63 4.53 7.16
N ASP A 44 7.80 5.10 6.94
CA ASP A 44 8.72 5.64 7.94
C ASP A 44 8.45 7.11 8.32
N ARG A 45 7.34 7.68 7.85
CA ARG A 45 6.94 9.05 8.19
C ARG A 45 6.64 9.17 9.68
N LYS A 46 6.90 10.35 10.25
CA LYS A 46 6.54 10.70 11.64
C LYS A 46 5.06 10.43 11.93
N GLU A 47 4.19 10.70 10.96
CA GLU A 47 2.77 10.39 10.99
C GLU A 47 2.43 9.51 9.78
N PRO A 48 2.51 8.17 9.93
CA PRO A 48 2.27 7.26 8.82
C PRO A 48 0.80 7.31 8.41
N ARG A 49 0.52 7.03 7.13
CA ARG A 49 -0.85 6.99 6.64
C ARG A 49 -1.54 5.73 7.16
N THR A 50 -2.72 5.91 7.73
CA THR A 50 -3.56 4.81 8.17
C THR A 50 -4.56 4.37 7.10
N TYR A 51 -4.82 3.08 7.08
CA TYR A 51 -5.77 2.41 6.21
C TYR A 51 -6.79 1.67 7.07
N ARG A 52 -8.07 1.85 6.78
CA ARG A 52 -9.17 1.24 7.55
C ARG A 52 -9.35 -0.21 7.11
N GLY A 53 -8.93 -1.14 7.97
CA GLY A 53 -9.00 -2.59 7.74
C GLY A 53 -7.82 -3.17 6.94
N LYS A 54 -7.50 -4.45 7.22
CA LYS A 54 -6.39 -5.19 6.59
C LYS A 54 -6.49 -5.23 5.06
N GLN A 55 -7.70 -5.36 4.53
CA GLN A 55 -7.96 -5.43 3.10
C GLN A 55 -7.51 -4.15 2.37
N LYS A 56 -7.84 -2.98 2.91
CA LYS A 56 -7.46 -1.68 2.32
C LYS A 56 -5.95 -1.43 2.40
N ALA A 57 -5.32 -1.86 3.50
CA ALA A 57 -3.87 -1.80 3.63
C ALA A 57 -3.16 -2.74 2.63
N ALA A 58 -3.69 -3.95 2.42
CA ALA A 58 -3.19 -4.89 1.43
C ALA A 58 -3.35 -4.41 -0.02
N GLU A 59 -4.49 -3.78 -0.35
CA GLU A 59 -4.70 -3.13 -1.65
C GLU A 59 -3.62 -2.06 -1.90
N ALA A 60 -3.29 -1.25 -0.89
CA ALA A 60 -2.24 -0.25 -0.98
C ALA A 60 -0.85 -0.87 -1.20
N LEU A 61 -0.50 -1.93 -0.45
CA LEU A 61 0.74 -2.69 -0.67
C LEU A 61 0.81 -3.27 -2.08
N GLN A 62 -0.30 -3.77 -2.61
CA GLN A 62 -0.33 -4.35 -3.94
C GLN A 62 -0.03 -3.31 -5.02
N ILE A 63 -0.60 -2.11 -4.92
CA ILE A 63 -0.33 -1.00 -5.85
C ILE A 63 1.16 -0.64 -5.79
N ILE A 64 1.72 -0.46 -4.59
CA ILE A 64 3.13 -0.13 -4.39
C ILE A 64 4.03 -1.23 -4.96
N SER A 65 3.73 -2.50 -4.69
CA SER A 65 4.47 -3.64 -5.21
C SER A 65 4.44 -3.70 -6.74
N GLN A 66 3.32 -3.38 -7.38
CA GLN A 66 3.18 -3.34 -8.84
C GLN A 66 4.00 -2.20 -9.43
N LEU A 67 3.91 -0.99 -8.86
CA LEU A 67 4.71 0.17 -9.27
C LEU A 67 6.22 -0.11 -9.16
N ALA A 68 6.65 -0.72 -8.05
CA ALA A 68 8.05 -1.11 -7.86
C ALA A 68 8.51 -2.16 -8.88
N ALA A 69 7.64 -3.12 -9.24
CA ALA A 69 7.94 -4.11 -10.26
C ALA A 69 8.07 -3.48 -11.66
N GLU A 70 7.14 -2.61 -12.04
CA GLU A 70 7.21 -1.88 -13.32
C GLU A 70 8.43 -0.94 -13.38
N CYS A 71 8.77 -0.28 -12.27
CA CYS A 71 9.99 0.52 -12.17
C CYS A 71 11.24 -0.29 -12.52
N ARG A 72 11.41 -1.44 -11.86
CA ARG A 72 12.56 -2.34 -12.10
C ARG A 72 12.58 -2.87 -13.53
N LYS A 73 11.42 -3.28 -14.06
CA LYS A 73 11.29 -3.85 -15.40
C LYS A 73 11.63 -2.83 -16.49
N ARG A 74 11.17 -1.59 -16.34
CA ARG A 74 11.33 -0.52 -17.36
C ARG A 74 12.50 0.42 -17.09
N LYS A 75 13.23 0.22 -15.99
CA LYS A 75 14.32 1.10 -15.52
C LYS A 75 13.85 2.55 -15.43
N TRP A 76 12.67 2.77 -14.85
CA TRP A 76 12.14 4.12 -14.69
C TRP A 76 12.99 4.94 -13.73
N SER A 77 13.16 6.22 -14.06
CA SER A 77 13.70 7.18 -13.11
C SER A 77 12.67 7.46 -12.01
N THR A 78 13.16 7.98 -10.89
CA THR A 78 12.30 8.39 -9.77
C THR A 78 11.28 9.44 -10.20
N GLU A 79 11.64 10.37 -11.07
CA GLU A 79 10.75 11.40 -11.61
C GLU A 79 9.59 10.76 -12.39
N LYS A 80 9.87 9.72 -13.18
CA LYS A 80 8.82 9.01 -13.92
C LYS A 80 7.84 8.32 -12.97
N LEU A 81 8.32 7.75 -11.87
CA LEU A 81 7.45 7.16 -10.84
C LEU A 81 6.55 8.20 -10.17
N LEU A 82 7.10 9.37 -9.83
CA LEU A 82 6.35 10.47 -9.24
C LEU A 82 5.23 10.94 -10.18
N VAL A 83 5.52 11.09 -11.48
CA VAL A 83 4.51 11.47 -12.49
C VAL A 83 3.41 10.42 -12.61
N MET A 84 3.76 9.12 -12.67
CA MET A 84 2.76 8.04 -12.75
C MET A 84 1.86 8.01 -11.51
N ALA A 85 2.43 8.12 -10.32
CA ALA A 85 1.66 8.17 -9.07
C ALA A 85 0.80 9.45 -8.97
N TRP A 86 1.20 10.53 -9.62
CA TRP A 86 0.45 11.77 -9.68
C TRP A 86 -0.70 11.71 -10.69
N ASP A 87 -0.50 11.10 -11.85
CA ASP A 87 -1.54 10.91 -12.89
C ASP A 87 -2.69 10.03 -12.44
N GLU A 88 -2.48 9.13 -11.46
CA GLU A 88 -3.55 8.35 -10.83
C GLU A 88 -4.44 9.18 -9.89
N ARG A 89 -4.03 10.42 -9.54
CA ARG A 89 -4.90 11.35 -8.83
C ARG A 89 -5.87 12.01 -9.82
N PRO A 90 -7.12 12.31 -9.42
CA PRO A 90 -8.02 13.09 -10.24
C PRO A 90 -7.33 14.40 -10.66
N ARG A 91 -7.32 14.73 -11.96
CA ARG A 91 -6.77 16.01 -12.39
C ARG A 91 -7.73 17.11 -11.93
N ALA A 92 -7.19 18.25 -11.55
CA ALA A 92 -8.01 19.42 -11.19
C ALA A 92 -8.95 19.85 -12.34
N SER A 93 -8.59 19.53 -13.59
CA SER A 93 -9.40 19.73 -14.79
C SER A 93 -10.54 18.73 -14.97
N ASP A 94 -10.55 17.64 -14.20
CA ASP A 94 -11.56 16.58 -14.28
C ASP A 94 -12.69 16.79 -13.26
N ALA A 95 -12.67 17.92 -12.53
CA ALA A 95 -13.82 18.38 -11.76
C ALA A 95 -14.88 18.99 -12.71
N PRO A 96 -16.17 18.65 -12.57
CA PRO A 96 -17.25 19.28 -13.34
C PRO A 96 -17.42 20.76 -13.00
#